data_AF-A0A6M3KXW8-F1
#
_entry.id   AF-A0A6M3KXW8-F1
#
_cell.length_a   1.000
_cell.length_b   1.000
_cell.length_c   1.000
_cell.angle_alpha   90.00
_cell.angle_beta   90.00
_cell.angle_gamma   90.00
#
_symmetry.space_group_name_H-M   'P 1'
#
loop_
_entity.id
_entity.type
_entity.pdbx_description
1 polymer ?
#
loop_
_entity_poly.entity_id
_entity_poly.type
_entity_poly.pdbx_seq_one_letter_code
_entity_poly.pdbx_strand_id
1 'polypeptide(L)'
;MEEYLAETEDYRGHKIKIYQDPEPESPREWDNLGTMVCFHKRYDLGDKHGIKSDEFGGWDDIERHLIEELGAVVVLPLYLYDHSGITMRTGSFHDRWDSGQVGFVYVDRDSVLKEYGKKRLSKSIIKRATNVLESEVKTYDQYLTGQVYGFMVEDADGEQVDSCWGYFDEPSDMIKECKSIVDHNIEAVNKEKHFPKVEVFVTKTMKFRARIRESVEQPSYEVSVGGEEWGKGKGRNHEEKVVKKMSDILTALGTEFVTNASSVMLDELQGMFGGGGGKGESK
;
A
#
# COMPACT_ATOMS: atom_id res chain seq x y z
N MET A 1 -20.75 -15.41 2.82
CA MET A 1 -20.16 -14.10 2.46
C MET A 1 -21.21 -13.00 2.51
N GLU A 2 -22.35 -13.12 1.81
CA GLU A 2 -23.46 -12.13 1.94
C GLU A 2 -23.98 -11.97 3.38
N GLU A 3 -23.99 -13.05 4.16
CA GLU A 3 -24.39 -13.03 5.58
C GLU A 3 -23.58 -12.05 6.44
N TYR A 4 -22.34 -11.75 6.04
CA TYR A 4 -21.45 -10.83 6.75
C TYR A 4 -21.37 -9.45 6.10
N LEU A 5 -22.17 -9.17 5.05
CA LEU A 5 -22.16 -7.88 4.39
C LEU A 5 -22.68 -6.80 5.35
N ALA A 6 -21.78 -5.90 5.76
CA ALA A 6 -22.10 -4.81 6.65
C ALA A 6 -22.57 -3.57 5.87
N GLU A 7 -21.85 -3.21 4.79
CA GLU A 7 -22.11 -2.02 4.01
C GLU A 7 -21.75 -2.22 2.53
N THR A 8 -22.41 -1.47 1.64
CA THR A 8 -22.06 -1.43 0.22
C THR A 8 -22.22 -0.03 -0.34
N GLU A 9 -21.32 0.37 -1.23
CA GLU A 9 -21.36 1.65 -1.91
C GLU A 9 -20.90 1.51 -3.37
N ASP A 10 -21.62 2.12 -4.30
CA ASP A 10 -21.18 2.24 -5.69
C ASP A 10 -20.38 3.54 -5.87
N TYR A 11 -19.16 3.44 -6.38
CA TYR A 11 -18.25 4.58 -6.57
C TYR A 11 -17.52 4.51 -7.92
N ARG A 12 -17.71 5.53 -8.77
CA ARG A 12 -17.05 5.66 -10.10
C ARG A 12 -17.11 4.38 -10.95
N GLY A 13 -18.27 3.71 -10.95
CA GLY A 13 -18.48 2.47 -11.73
C GLY A 13 -17.92 1.21 -11.07
N HIS A 14 -17.42 1.30 -9.84
CA HIS A 14 -16.99 0.18 -9.01
C HIS A 14 -17.99 -0.05 -7.89
N LYS A 15 -18.06 -1.28 -7.39
CA LYS A 15 -18.87 -1.67 -6.24
C LYS A 15 -17.94 -1.99 -5.07
N ILE A 16 -18.07 -1.21 -4.00
CA ILE A 16 -17.36 -1.43 -2.73
C ILE A 16 -18.30 -2.22 -1.82
N LYS A 17 -17.78 -3.28 -1.21
CA LYS A 17 -18.50 -4.10 -0.23
C LYS A 17 -17.64 -4.22 1.02
N ILE A 18 -18.21 -3.88 2.16
CA ILE A 18 -17.59 -4.05 3.48
C ILE A 18 -18.25 -5.25 4.16
N TYR A 19 -17.43 -6.17 4.64
CA TYR A 19 -17.85 -7.37 5.32
C TYR A 19 -17.33 -7.35 6.75
N GLN A 20 -18.13 -7.84 7.70
CA GLN A 20 -17.61 -8.26 9.00
C GLN A 20 -16.68 -9.45 8.77
N ASP A 21 -15.51 -9.43 9.39
CA ASP A 21 -14.54 -10.51 9.32
C ASP A 21 -15.02 -11.69 10.17
N PRO A 22 -15.28 -12.87 9.58
CA PRO A 22 -15.74 -14.04 10.33
C PRO A 22 -14.61 -14.74 11.11
N GLU A 23 -13.34 -14.51 10.75
CA GLU A 23 -12.17 -15.17 11.34
C GLU A 23 -11.07 -14.14 11.67
N PRO A 24 -11.36 -13.11 12.49
CA PRO A 24 -10.39 -12.06 12.79
C PRO A 24 -9.25 -12.59 13.64
N GLU A 25 -8.02 -12.16 13.34
CA GLU A 25 -6.87 -12.37 14.22
C GLU A 25 -7.05 -11.54 15.51
N SER A 26 -6.68 -12.12 16.66
CA SER A 26 -6.69 -11.38 17.91
C SER A 26 -5.58 -10.32 17.89
N PRO A 27 -5.87 -9.03 18.17
CA PRO A 27 -4.83 -8.00 18.21
C PRO A 27 -3.86 -8.20 19.37
N ARG A 28 -4.13 -9.14 20.30
CA ARG A 28 -3.18 -9.54 21.35
C ARG A 28 -2.10 -10.52 20.90
N GLU A 29 -2.20 -11.04 19.69
CA GLU A 29 -1.13 -11.83 19.06
C GLU A 29 -0.09 -10.93 18.34
N TRP A 30 -0.35 -9.63 18.26
CA TRP A 30 0.52 -8.64 17.63
C TRP A 30 1.63 -8.11 18.57
N ASP A 31 2.55 -7.32 18.01
CA ASP A 31 3.58 -6.60 18.76
C ASP A 31 2.97 -5.37 19.44
N ASN A 32 2.51 -5.56 20.68
CA ASN A 32 1.88 -4.54 21.49
C ASN A 32 2.88 -3.90 22.47
N LEU A 33 2.69 -2.62 22.76
CA LEU A 33 3.45 -1.92 23.79
C LEU A 33 2.94 -2.30 25.19
N GLY A 34 1.62 -2.41 25.35
CA GLY A 34 0.98 -2.76 26.61
C GLY A 34 0.91 -4.27 26.84
N THR A 35 1.05 -4.67 28.10
CA THR A 35 0.72 -6.03 28.58
C THR A 35 -0.61 -5.99 29.35
N MET A 36 -1.60 -6.74 28.88
CA MET A 36 -2.92 -6.90 29.51
C MET A 36 -2.91 -8.09 30.45
N VAL A 37 -3.00 -7.83 31.75
CA VAL A 37 -3.11 -8.84 32.81
C VAL A 37 -4.57 -8.92 33.24
N CYS A 38 -5.25 -9.99 32.85
CA CYS A 38 -6.67 -10.16 33.05
C CYS A 38 -7.01 -11.40 33.89
N PHE A 39 -8.00 -11.26 34.77
CA PHE A 39 -8.49 -12.28 35.66
C PHE A 39 -10.00 -12.43 35.43
N HIS A 40 -10.39 -13.40 34.61
CA HIS A 40 -11.79 -13.70 34.38
C HIS A 40 -12.07 -15.21 34.35
N LYS A 41 -13.22 -15.62 34.88
CA LYS A 41 -13.55 -17.05 35.02
C LYS A 41 -14.17 -17.67 33.76
N ARG A 42 -14.86 -16.85 32.96
CA ARG A 42 -15.63 -17.31 31.78
C ARG A 42 -14.91 -17.08 30.45
N TYR A 43 -13.98 -16.13 30.42
CA TYR A 43 -13.35 -15.64 29.19
C TYR A 43 -11.85 -15.70 29.37
N ASP A 44 -11.16 -16.12 28.32
CA ASP A 44 -9.71 -15.99 28.20
C ASP A 44 -9.42 -14.61 27.62
N LEU A 45 -8.95 -13.69 28.47
CA LEU A 45 -8.81 -12.28 28.13
C LEU A 45 -7.35 -11.84 28.28
N GLY A 46 -6.95 -10.85 27.47
CA GLY A 46 -5.63 -10.23 27.57
C GLY A 46 -4.49 -11.19 27.21
N ASP A 47 -3.31 -10.91 27.76
CA ASP A 47 -2.09 -11.66 27.48
C ASP A 47 -1.88 -12.79 28.49
N LYS A 48 -1.07 -13.78 28.11
CA LYS A 48 -0.66 -14.85 29.03
C LYS A 48 0.32 -14.30 30.06
N HIS A 49 0.04 -14.52 31.34
CA HIS A 49 0.87 -14.07 32.46
C HIS A 49 0.93 -15.08 33.60
N GLY A 50 1.95 -14.97 34.46
CA GLY A 50 2.13 -15.81 35.64
C GLY A 50 1.49 -15.28 36.93
N ILE A 51 0.92 -14.08 36.89
CA ILE A 51 0.31 -13.43 38.07
C ILE A 51 -0.96 -14.18 38.45
N LYS A 52 -1.09 -14.57 39.72
CA LYS A 52 -2.30 -15.21 40.25
C LYS A 52 -3.03 -14.26 41.19
N SER A 53 -4.31 -14.02 40.95
CA SER A 53 -5.09 -13.04 41.73
C SER A 53 -5.31 -13.45 43.19
N ASP A 54 -5.18 -14.72 43.54
CA ASP A 54 -5.29 -15.23 44.91
C ASP A 54 -4.06 -14.94 45.79
N GLU A 55 -2.94 -14.54 45.18
CA GLU A 55 -1.73 -14.09 45.89
C GLU A 55 -1.83 -12.63 46.40
N PHE A 56 -2.92 -11.92 46.06
CA PHE A 56 -3.10 -10.49 46.37
C PHE A 56 -4.40 -10.22 47.14
N GLY A 57 -4.41 -9.17 47.97
CA GLY A 57 -5.59 -8.77 48.77
C GLY A 57 -6.65 -7.98 48.01
N GLY A 58 -6.36 -7.57 46.76
CA GLY A 58 -7.27 -6.82 45.91
C GLY A 58 -6.56 -6.12 44.75
N TRP A 59 -7.31 -5.30 44.00
CA TRP A 59 -6.80 -4.58 42.83
C TRP A 59 -5.63 -3.64 43.17
N ASP A 60 -5.71 -2.93 44.29
CA ASP A 60 -4.64 -2.02 44.74
C ASP A 60 -3.31 -2.74 45.01
N ASP A 61 -3.37 -3.99 45.47
CA ASP A 61 -2.17 -4.80 45.74
C ASP A 61 -1.53 -5.27 44.43
N ILE A 62 -2.35 -5.64 43.45
CA ILE A 62 -1.89 -6.01 42.11
C ILE A 62 -1.27 -4.79 41.42
N GLU A 63 -1.93 -3.63 41.46
CA GLU A 63 -1.41 -2.39 40.87
C GLU A 63 -0.03 -2.02 41.46
N ARG A 64 0.10 -2.09 42.80
CA ARG A 64 1.41 -1.88 43.45
C ARG A 64 2.46 -2.88 42.99
N HIS A 65 2.11 -4.16 42.86
CA HIS A 65 3.03 -5.17 42.35
C HIS A 65 3.52 -4.85 40.91
N LEU A 66 2.62 -4.43 40.02
CA LEU A 66 3.00 -4.01 38.67
C LEU A 66 3.99 -2.84 38.69
N ILE A 67 3.76 -1.85 39.56
CA ILE A 67 4.63 -0.66 39.66
C ILE A 67 5.98 -0.98 40.30
N GLU A 68 5.97 -1.67 41.44
CA GLU A 68 7.15 -1.85 42.29
C GLU A 68 8.04 -3.00 41.82
N GLU A 69 7.45 -4.13 41.41
CA GLU A 69 8.20 -5.34 41.04
C GLU A 69 8.41 -5.45 39.53
N LEU A 70 7.43 -5.06 38.72
CA LEU A 70 7.52 -5.11 37.25
C LEU A 70 7.95 -3.79 36.61
N GLY A 71 8.16 -2.73 37.42
CA GLY A 71 8.65 -1.44 36.94
C GLY A 71 7.68 -0.72 36.01
N ALA A 72 6.37 -0.97 36.16
CA ALA A 72 5.34 -0.31 35.39
C ALA A 72 5.38 1.22 35.57
N VAL A 73 5.29 1.94 34.46
CA VAL A 73 5.29 3.43 34.45
C VAL A 73 3.96 4.01 34.00
N VAL A 74 3.14 3.19 33.34
CA VAL A 74 1.73 3.44 33.07
C VAL A 74 0.99 2.17 33.41
N VAL A 75 -0.06 2.30 34.22
CA VAL A 75 -0.99 1.22 34.58
C VAL A 75 -2.39 1.78 34.42
N LEU A 76 -3.26 1.09 33.69
CA LEU A 76 -4.66 1.44 33.51
C LEU A 76 -5.53 0.25 33.91
N PRO A 77 -6.57 0.45 34.72
CA PRO A 77 -7.50 -0.62 35.08
C PRO A 77 -8.31 -1.04 33.85
N LEU A 78 -8.59 -2.34 33.71
CA LEU A 78 -9.44 -2.88 32.65
C LEU A 78 -10.80 -3.24 33.23
N TYR A 79 -11.86 -2.70 32.66
CA TYR A 79 -13.24 -3.02 33.02
C TYR A 79 -13.89 -3.78 31.88
N LEU A 80 -14.67 -4.81 32.24
CA LEU A 80 -15.49 -5.58 31.30
C LEU A 80 -16.96 -5.35 31.63
N TYR A 81 -17.78 -5.20 30.59
CA TYR A 81 -19.23 -5.28 30.66
C TYR A 81 -19.69 -6.55 29.94
N ASP A 82 -20.51 -7.38 30.58
CA ASP A 82 -20.97 -8.69 30.10
C ASP A 82 -22.51 -8.76 30.14
N HIS A 83 -23.14 -8.44 29.01
CA HIS A 83 -24.61 -8.47 28.85
C HIS A 83 -25.02 -8.82 27.41
N SER A 84 -25.13 -10.12 27.12
CA SER A 84 -25.41 -10.68 25.77
C SER A 84 -24.27 -10.50 24.75
N GLY A 85 -23.09 -10.18 25.25
CA GLY A 85 -21.86 -9.85 24.53
C GLY A 85 -20.90 -9.21 25.52
N ILE A 86 -19.63 -9.05 25.14
CA ILE A 86 -18.63 -8.43 26.01
C ILE A 86 -18.00 -7.21 25.37
N THR A 87 -17.77 -6.18 26.20
CA THR A 87 -17.01 -4.98 25.82
C THR A 87 -16.07 -4.58 26.94
N MET A 88 -14.90 -4.07 26.59
CA MET A 88 -13.80 -3.71 27.49
C MET A 88 -13.40 -2.25 27.33
N ARG A 89 -13.04 -1.59 28.45
CA ARG A 89 -12.42 -0.26 28.42
C ARG A 89 -11.58 0.02 29.66
N THR A 90 -10.82 1.12 29.64
CA THR A 90 -9.93 1.53 30.74
C THR A 90 -10.61 2.28 31.89
N GLY A 91 -11.94 2.45 31.83
CA GLY A 91 -12.73 3.18 32.82
C GLY A 91 -14.02 2.46 33.21
N SER A 92 -14.48 2.65 34.44
CA SER A 92 -15.68 1.97 34.97
C SER A 92 -16.92 2.23 34.11
N PHE A 93 -17.75 1.21 33.88
CA PHE A 93 -19.08 1.34 33.27
C PHE A 93 -20.13 1.93 34.21
N HIS A 94 -19.83 2.06 35.50
CA HIS A 94 -20.76 2.48 36.55
C HIS A 94 -22.01 1.58 36.68
N ASP A 95 -21.98 0.38 36.10
CA ASP A 95 -22.99 -0.66 36.28
C ASP A 95 -22.53 -1.64 37.37
N ARG A 96 -23.39 -1.90 38.36
CA ARG A 96 -23.07 -2.73 39.52
C ARG A 96 -23.32 -4.22 39.31
N TRP A 97 -24.04 -4.60 38.26
CA TRP A 97 -24.49 -5.96 38.03
C TRP A 97 -23.69 -6.62 36.92
N ASP A 98 -23.61 -5.93 35.78
CA ASP A 98 -23.09 -6.50 34.54
C ASP A 98 -21.69 -5.98 34.21
N SER A 99 -21.07 -5.18 35.09
CA SER A 99 -19.71 -4.70 34.91
C SER A 99 -18.82 -4.88 36.13
N GLY A 100 -17.52 -5.03 35.86
CA GLY A 100 -16.51 -5.11 36.90
C GLY A 100 -15.11 -4.87 36.35
N GLN A 101 -14.17 -4.54 37.25
CA GLN A 101 -12.76 -4.58 36.90
C GLN A 101 -12.35 -6.03 36.70
N VAL A 102 -11.65 -6.31 35.62
CA VAL A 102 -11.15 -7.64 35.25
C VAL A 102 -9.63 -7.70 35.19
N GLY A 103 -8.92 -6.58 35.30
CA GLY A 103 -7.48 -6.59 35.16
C GLY A 103 -6.83 -5.22 35.07
N PHE A 104 -5.64 -5.21 34.50
CA PHE A 104 -4.88 -4.01 34.17
C PHE A 104 -4.19 -4.17 32.82
N VAL A 105 -4.03 -3.07 32.09
CA VAL A 105 -3.01 -2.96 31.05
C VAL A 105 -1.88 -2.10 31.60
N TYR A 106 -0.64 -2.55 31.42
CA TYR A 106 0.53 -1.80 31.88
C TYR A 106 1.67 -1.84 30.87
N VAL A 107 2.61 -0.92 31.02
CA VAL A 107 3.89 -0.97 30.32
C VAL A 107 5.02 -0.57 31.27
N ASP A 108 6.12 -1.32 31.22
CA ASP A 108 7.31 -1.07 32.01
C ASP A 108 8.17 0.06 31.42
N ARG A 109 9.03 0.60 32.28
CA ARG A 109 9.94 1.70 31.93
C ARG A 109 10.81 1.40 30.72
N ASP A 110 11.39 0.20 30.65
CA ASP A 110 12.41 -0.13 29.67
C ASP A 110 11.79 -0.36 28.29
N SER A 111 10.60 -0.98 28.22
CA SER A 111 9.80 -1.10 27.00
C SER A 111 9.45 0.27 26.41
N VAL A 112 8.96 1.22 27.24
CA VAL A 112 8.68 2.59 26.76
C VAL A 112 9.94 3.28 26.25
N LEU A 113 11.07 3.14 26.94
CA LEU A 113 12.32 3.79 26.53
C LEU A 113 12.87 3.20 25.22
N LYS A 114 12.74 1.89 25.03
CA LYS A 114 13.11 1.18 23.80
C LYS A 114 12.24 1.64 22.63
N GLU A 115 10.92 1.61 22.80
CA GLU A 115 9.94 1.96 21.76
C GLU A 115 10.17 3.37 21.21
N TYR A 116 10.38 4.35 22.10
CA TYR A 116 10.58 5.74 21.69
C TYR A 116 12.06 6.12 21.45
N GLY A 117 13.00 5.18 21.60
CA GLY A 117 14.44 5.42 21.47
C GLY A 117 14.97 6.50 22.41
N LYS A 118 14.51 6.51 23.67
CA LYS A 118 14.86 7.54 24.67
C LYS A 118 15.67 6.95 25.82
N LYS A 119 16.47 7.81 26.46
CA LYS A 119 17.27 7.44 27.65
C LYS A 119 16.57 7.79 28.97
N ARG A 120 15.55 8.65 28.94
CA ARG A 120 14.84 9.15 30.12
C ARG A 120 13.37 9.34 29.80
N LEU A 121 12.52 9.03 30.77
CA LEU A 121 11.09 9.31 30.69
C LEU A 121 10.83 10.81 30.84
N SER A 122 9.91 11.31 30.03
CA SER A 122 9.33 12.64 30.14
C SER A 122 7.81 12.50 30.32
N LYS A 123 7.17 13.55 30.82
CA LYS A 123 5.70 13.60 30.90
C LYS A 123 5.03 13.40 29.54
N SER A 124 5.62 13.90 28.46
CA SER A 124 5.10 13.71 27.11
C SER A 124 5.20 12.27 26.62
N ILE A 125 6.28 11.56 26.97
CA ILE A 125 6.43 10.13 26.66
C ILE A 125 5.42 9.30 27.43
N ILE A 126 5.25 9.56 28.73
CA ILE A 126 4.26 8.88 29.56
C ILE A 126 2.86 9.09 28.99
N LYS A 127 2.49 10.33 28.63
CA LYS A 127 1.21 10.63 27.99
C LYS A 127 1.02 9.88 26.67
N ARG A 128 2.07 9.79 25.84
CA ARG A 128 2.01 9.01 24.59
C ARG A 128 1.80 7.53 24.86
N ALA A 129 2.52 6.95 25.81
CA ALA A 129 2.34 5.56 26.23
C ALA A 129 0.92 5.31 26.76
N THR A 130 0.39 6.20 27.61
CA THR A 130 -1.01 6.12 28.07
C THR A 130 -2.00 6.09 26.91
N ASN A 131 -1.87 7.00 25.95
CA ASN A 131 -2.73 7.02 24.78
C ASN A 131 -2.63 5.72 23.95
N VAL A 132 -1.42 5.17 23.80
CA VAL A 132 -1.22 3.90 23.07
C VAL A 132 -1.92 2.75 23.80
N LEU A 133 -1.77 2.65 25.13
CA LEU A 133 -2.45 1.62 25.93
C LEU A 133 -3.98 1.75 25.84
N GLU A 134 -4.52 2.97 25.88
CA GLU A 134 -5.96 3.20 25.66
C GLU A 134 -6.40 2.77 24.25
N SER A 135 -5.58 3.03 23.22
CA SER A 135 -5.83 2.58 21.85
C SER A 135 -5.77 1.06 21.72
N GLU A 136 -4.79 0.39 22.33
CA GLU A 136 -4.71 -1.09 22.33
C GLU A 136 -5.95 -1.72 23.00
N VAL A 137 -6.43 -1.14 24.10
CA VAL A 137 -7.67 -1.58 24.75
C VAL A 137 -8.88 -1.37 23.82
N LYS A 138 -8.94 -0.24 23.12
CA LYS A 138 -10.00 0.02 22.13
C LYS A 138 -9.97 -1.00 20.98
N THR A 139 -8.79 -1.30 20.43
CA THR A 139 -8.63 -2.30 19.37
C THR A 139 -9.01 -3.70 19.86
N TYR A 140 -8.64 -4.05 21.10
CA TYR A 140 -9.07 -5.31 21.68
C TYR A 140 -10.59 -5.35 21.94
N ASP A 141 -11.21 -4.25 22.33
CA ASP A 141 -12.67 -4.16 22.45
C ASP A 141 -13.38 -4.36 21.10
N GLN A 142 -12.85 -3.80 20.01
CA GLN A 142 -13.35 -4.05 18.65
C GLN A 142 -13.27 -5.53 18.28
N TYR A 143 -12.18 -6.21 18.64
CA TYR A 143 -12.09 -7.67 18.51
C TYR A 143 -13.18 -8.40 19.30
N LEU A 144 -13.34 -8.07 20.59
CA LEU A 144 -14.30 -8.73 21.49
C LEU A 144 -15.76 -8.55 21.05
N THR A 145 -16.06 -7.40 20.45
CA THR A 145 -17.40 -7.04 19.95
C THR A 145 -17.64 -7.47 18.50
N GLY A 146 -16.62 -8.03 17.83
CA GLY A 146 -16.68 -8.45 16.44
C GLY A 146 -16.68 -7.29 15.45
N GLN A 147 -16.27 -6.09 15.86
CA GLN A 147 -16.11 -4.92 14.98
C GLN A 147 -14.77 -4.99 14.21
N VAL A 148 -14.57 -6.10 13.51
CA VAL A 148 -13.43 -6.33 12.61
C VAL A 148 -13.99 -6.56 11.22
N TYR A 149 -13.36 -5.96 10.22
CA TYR A 149 -13.94 -5.86 8.89
C TYR A 149 -12.92 -6.16 7.79
N GLY A 150 -13.43 -6.50 6.61
CA GLY A 150 -12.69 -6.51 5.37
C GLY A 150 -13.48 -5.85 4.26
N PHE A 151 -12.81 -5.50 3.17
CA PHE A 151 -13.45 -4.95 1.99
C PHE A 151 -13.17 -5.77 0.75
N MET A 152 -14.08 -5.64 -0.22
CA MET A 152 -13.91 -6.12 -1.58
C MET A 152 -14.36 -5.01 -2.55
N VAL A 153 -13.50 -4.67 -3.50
CA VAL A 153 -13.81 -3.73 -4.57
C VAL A 153 -13.96 -4.54 -5.86
N GLU A 154 -15.11 -4.40 -6.52
CA GLU A 154 -15.40 -4.99 -7.83
C GLU A 154 -15.52 -3.88 -8.88
N ASP A 155 -15.09 -4.15 -10.12
CA ASP A 155 -15.31 -3.24 -11.25
C ASP A 155 -16.74 -3.35 -11.84
N ALA A 156 -16.96 -2.67 -12.96
CA ALA A 156 -18.27 -2.65 -13.64
C ALA A 156 -18.67 -4.01 -14.24
N ASP A 157 -17.69 -4.88 -14.53
CA ASP A 157 -17.90 -6.22 -15.07
C ASP A 157 -18.10 -7.25 -13.93
N GLY A 158 -17.93 -6.83 -12.68
CA GLY A 158 -18.04 -7.67 -11.49
C GLY A 158 -16.72 -8.38 -11.14
N GLU A 159 -15.62 -8.02 -11.78
CA GLU A 159 -14.30 -8.58 -11.50
C GLU A 159 -13.69 -7.91 -10.27
N GLN A 160 -13.07 -8.72 -9.41
CA GLN A 160 -12.44 -8.23 -8.19
C GLN A 160 -11.19 -7.42 -8.52
N VAL A 161 -11.18 -6.15 -8.10
CA VAL A 161 -10.06 -5.21 -8.26
C VAL A 161 -9.10 -5.30 -7.08
N ASP A 162 -9.64 -5.31 -5.87
CA ASP A 162 -8.85 -5.36 -4.64
C ASP A 162 -9.67 -5.94 -3.48
N SER A 163 -9.00 -6.50 -2.49
CA SER A 163 -9.60 -6.89 -1.21
C SER A 163 -8.56 -6.95 -0.12
N CYS A 164 -8.93 -6.53 1.08
CA CYS A 164 -8.11 -6.67 2.27
C CYS A 164 -9.02 -6.89 3.49
N TRP A 165 -8.52 -7.60 4.50
CA TRP A 165 -9.25 -8.08 5.67
C TRP A 165 -8.50 -7.75 6.97
N GLY A 166 -9.14 -7.90 8.13
CA GLY A 166 -8.52 -7.61 9.44
C GLY A 166 -8.44 -6.13 9.81
N TYR A 167 -9.38 -5.30 9.35
CA TYR A 167 -9.44 -3.88 9.71
C TYR A 167 -10.19 -3.66 11.03
N PHE A 168 -9.57 -2.91 11.93
CA PHE A 168 -10.11 -2.49 13.23
C PHE A 168 -10.58 -1.04 13.19
N ASP A 169 -11.23 -0.65 12.09
CA ASP A 169 -11.74 0.69 11.85
C ASP A 169 -13.24 0.66 11.61
N GLU A 170 -13.86 1.84 11.65
CA GLU A 170 -15.27 1.97 11.30
C GLU A 170 -15.46 1.76 9.79
N PRO A 171 -16.55 1.10 9.34
CA PRO A 171 -16.84 0.89 7.92
C PRO A 171 -16.74 2.16 7.06
N SER A 172 -17.13 3.31 7.63
CA SER A 172 -17.07 4.61 6.95
C SER A 172 -15.64 5.10 6.64
N ASP A 173 -14.65 4.70 7.43
CA ASP A 173 -13.25 5.04 7.19
C ASP A 173 -12.66 4.10 6.12
N MET A 174 -13.00 2.81 6.17
CA MET A 174 -12.60 1.84 5.14
C MET A 174 -13.12 2.22 3.76
N ILE A 175 -14.35 2.73 3.66
CA ILE A 175 -14.92 3.23 2.40
C ILE A 175 -14.05 4.34 1.79
N LYS A 176 -13.47 5.24 2.60
CA LYS A 176 -12.59 6.31 2.09
C LYS A 176 -11.30 5.75 1.51
N GLU A 177 -10.74 4.72 2.14
CA GLU A 177 -9.57 4.00 1.63
C GLU A 177 -9.91 3.27 0.33
N CYS A 178 -11.04 2.57 0.28
CA CYS A 178 -11.54 1.90 -0.92
C CYS A 178 -11.74 2.87 -2.09
N LYS A 179 -12.29 4.06 -1.83
CA LYS A 179 -12.42 5.13 -2.84
C LYS A 179 -11.06 5.57 -3.39
N SER A 180 -10.06 5.65 -2.52
CA SER A 180 -8.69 5.99 -2.93
C SER A 180 -8.06 4.89 -3.80
N ILE A 181 -8.33 3.62 -3.51
CA ILE A 181 -7.93 2.47 -4.33
C ILE A 181 -8.58 2.55 -5.73
N VAL A 182 -9.89 2.79 -5.78
CA VAL A 182 -10.65 2.96 -7.03
C VAL A 182 -10.07 4.11 -7.86
N ASP A 183 -9.81 5.26 -7.23
CA ASP A 183 -9.23 6.41 -7.90
C ASP A 183 -7.86 6.08 -8.51
N HIS A 184 -6.99 5.40 -7.75
CA HIS A 184 -5.68 4.97 -8.23
C HIS A 184 -5.78 3.98 -9.40
N ASN A 185 -6.70 3.02 -9.32
CA ASN A 185 -6.92 2.03 -10.37
C ASN A 185 -7.39 2.72 -11.67
N ILE A 186 -8.36 3.64 -11.59
CA ILE A 186 -8.84 4.41 -12.74
C ILE A 186 -7.70 5.22 -13.37
N GLU A 187 -6.84 5.85 -12.57
CA GLU A 187 -5.68 6.58 -13.07
C GLU A 187 -4.67 5.66 -13.77
N ALA A 188 -4.39 4.48 -13.22
CA ALA A 188 -3.50 3.49 -13.82
C ALA A 188 -4.04 3.03 -15.19
N VAL A 189 -5.31 2.65 -15.26
CA VAL A 189 -5.99 2.24 -16.50
C VAL A 189 -6.00 3.37 -17.53
N ASN A 190 -6.22 4.63 -17.11
CA ASN A 190 -6.21 5.78 -18.02
C ASN A 190 -4.81 6.07 -18.58
N LYS A 191 -3.76 5.89 -17.77
CA LYS A 191 -2.36 5.98 -18.23
C LYS A 191 -2.08 4.86 -19.24
N GLU A 192 -2.43 3.62 -18.93
CA GLU A 192 -2.24 2.46 -19.81
C GLU A 192 -3.00 2.61 -21.14
N LYS A 193 -4.23 3.14 -21.12
CA LYS A 193 -5.02 3.50 -22.32
C LYS A 193 -4.46 4.71 -23.09
N HIS A 194 -3.59 5.52 -22.50
CA HIS A 194 -2.83 6.56 -23.22
C HIS A 194 -1.54 6.04 -23.87
N PHE A 195 -0.98 4.93 -23.39
CA PHE A 195 0.15 4.23 -24.00
C PHE A 195 -0.09 3.43 -25.32
N PRO A 196 -1.31 3.05 -25.78
CA PRO A 196 -1.52 2.37 -27.07
C PRO A 196 -1.26 3.33 -28.24
N LYS A 197 -1.17 4.64 -27.98
CA LYS A 197 -0.75 5.63 -28.96
C LYS A 197 0.73 5.48 -29.32
N VAL A 198 1.58 4.91 -28.46
CA VAL A 198 3.00 4.69 -28.80
C VAL A 198 3.12 3.64 -29.89
N GLU A 199 2.36 2.55 -29.86
CA GLU A 199 2.42 1.50 -30.89
C GLU A 199 1.89 1.99 -32.25
N VAL A 200 0.79 2.76 -32.26
CA VAL A 200 0.26 3.43 -33.48
C VAL A 200 1.23 4.50 -34.00
N PHE A 201 1.91 5.22 -33.10
CA PHE A 201 2.89 6.23 -33.47
C PHE A 201 4.17 5.57 -34.00
N VAL A 202 4.69 4.52 -33.37
CA VAL A 202 5.83 3.72 -33.80
C VAL A 202 5.55 3.08 -35.16
N THR A 203 4.38 2.45 -35.36
CA THR A 203 4.01 1.89 -36.67
C THR A 203 3.81 2.96 -37.75
N LYS A 204 3.22 4.12 -37.44
CA LYS A 204 3.18 5.25 -38.39
C LYS A 204 4.58 5.77 -38.72
N THR A 205 5.47 5.84 -37.74
CA THR A 205 6.85 6.34 -37.92
C THR A 205 7.71 5.35 -38.71
N MET A 206 7.53 4.04 -38.48
CA MET A 206 8.16 2.98 -39.27
C MET A 206 7.66 2.98 -40.73
N LYS A 207 6.35 3.12 -40.96
CA LYS A 207 5.78 3.25 -42.32
C LYS A 207 6.25 4.52 -43.03
N PHE A 208 6.41 5.64 -42.30
CA PHE A 208 6.97 6.88 -42.85
C PHE A 208 8.44 6.72 -43.26
N ARG A 209 9.25 6.04 -42.44
CA ARG A 209 10.65 5.72 -42.76
C ARG A 209 10.80 4.79 -43.98
N ALA A 210 9.95 3.78 -44.10
CA ALA A 210 9.94 2.90 -45.29
C ALA A 210 9.63 3.71 -46.57
N ARG A 211 8.70 4.66 -46.50
CA ARG A 211 8.33 5.53 -47.63
C ARG A 211 9.44 6.52 -48.02
N ILE A 212 10.21 7.02 -47.05
CA ILE A 212 11.41 7.83 -47.32
C ILE A 212 12.50 6.97 -47.98
N ARG A 213 12.68 5.72 -47.55
CA ARG A 213 13.66 4.80 -48.15
C ARG A 213 13.33 4.51 -49.63
N GLU A 214 12.07 4.23 -49.94
CA GLU A 214 11.59 4.02 -51.32
C GLU A 214 11.73 5.26 -52.22
N SER A 215 11.64 6.48 -51.66
CA SER A 215 11.80 7.72 -52.42
C SER A 215 13.25 8.15 -52.59
N VAL A 216 14.17 7.63 -51.78
CA VAL A 216 15.62 7.80 -51.93
C VAL A 216 16.24 6.75 -52.88
N GLU A 217 15.55 5.63 -53.13
CA GLU A 217 16.00 4.55 -54.03
C GLU A 217 15.49 4.63 -55.49
N GLN A 218 14.85 5.74 -55.90
CA GLN A 218 14.50 5.92 -57.31
C GLN A 218 15.77 6.17 -58.16
N PRO A 219 16.07 5.33 -59.17
CA PRO A 219 17.27 5.46 -59.98
C PRO A 219 17.17 6.67 -60.92
N SER A 220 18.28 7.39 -61.01
CA SER A 220 18.55 8.54 -61.89
C SER A 220 17.98 8.38 -63.30
N TYR A 221 17.12 9.32 -63.72
CA TYR A 221 16.94 9.63 -65.13
C TYR A 221 17.82 10.83 -65.48
N GLU A 222 18.75 10.63 -66.42
CA GLU A 222 19.55 11.68 -67.03
C GLU A 222 18.66 12.61 -67.86
N VAL A 223 18.71 13.91 -67.59
CA VAL A 223 18.40 14.95 -68.58
C VAL A 223 19.51 15.99 -68.53
N SER A 224 20.14 16.19 -69.68
CA SER A 224 21.31 17.03 -69.88
C SER A 224 20.93 18.47 -70.27
N VAL A 225 21.73 19.40 -69.73
CA VAL A 225 22.08 20.76 -70.20
C VAL A 225 21.03 21.89 -70.13
N GLY A 226 21.36 22.92 -69.34
CA GLY A 226 20.79 24.26 -69.40
C GLY A 226 20.98 24.98 -68.06
N GLY A 227 22.01 25.82 -67.96
CA GLY A 227 22.54 26.33 -66.69
C GLY A 227 21.58 27.15 -65.84
N GLU A 228 21.70 26.98 -64.52
CA GLU A 228 21.78 28.04 -63.50
C GLU A 228 21.95 27.35 -62.14
N GLU A 229 22.94 27.79 -61.35
CA GLU A 229 23.15 27.33 -59.98
C GLU A 229 21.91 27.61 -59.13
N TRP A 230 21.29 26.56 -58.57
CA TRP A 230 20.38 26.68 -57.44
C TRP A 230 21.04 26.16 -56.16
N GLY A 231 21.06 27.04 -55.17
CA GLY A 231 21.91 26.98 -53.99
C GLY A 231 21.63 25.83 -53.01
N LYS A 232 22.65 25.59 -52.17
CA LYS A 232 22.67 24.67 -51.03
C LYS A 232 21.39 24.82 -50.16
N GLY A 233 20.47 23.88 -50.30
CA GLY A 233 19.18 23.88 -49.60
C GLY A 233 19.27 23.37 -48.16
N LYS A 234 18.74 24.18 -47.23
CA LYS A 234 18.63 24.04 -45.76
C LYS A 234 17.85 22.81 -45.22
N GLY A 235 17.63 21.74 -46.01
CA GLY A 235 16.76 20.62 -45.63
C GLY A 235 17.34 19.63 -44.59
N ARG A 236 18.63 19.28 -44.71
CA ARG A 236 19.25 18.21 -43.90
C ARG A 236 19.28 18.50 -42.39
N ASN A 237 19.47 19.76 -42.01
CA ASN A 237 19.65 20.15 -40.61
C ASN A 237 18.37 20.09 -39.76
N HIS A 238 17.19 20.16 -40.38
CA HIS A 238 15.93 20.05 -39.66
C HIS A 238 15.56 18.58 -39.43
N GLU A 239 15.73 17.76 -40.46
CA GLU A 239 15.42 16.32 -40.43
C GLU A 239 16.36 15.57 -39.47
N GLU A 240 17.66 15.87 -39.48
CA GLU A 240 18.62 15.28 -38.51
C GLU A 240 18.29 15.67 -37.06
N LYS A 241 17.81 16.89 -36.83
CA LYS A 241 17.38 17.34 -35.49
C LYS A 241 16.11 16.64 -35.02
N VAL A 242 15.16 16.39 -35.92
CA VAL A 242 13.93 15.64 -35.61
C VAL A 242 14.26 14.18 -35.32
N VAL A 243 15.14 13.55 -36.11
CA VAL A 243 15.59 12.17 -35.91
C VAL A 243 16.36 12.01 -34.58
N LYS A 244 17.26 12.94 -34.27
CA LYS A 244 18.00 12.92 -33.00
C LYS A 244 17.09 13.09 -31.79
N LYS A 245 16.16 14.06 -31.84
CA LYS A 245 15.18 14.30 -30.77
C LYS A 245 14.25 13.10 -30.56
N MET A 246 13.91 12.37 -31.62
CA MET A 246 13.13 11.13 -31.52
C MET A 246 13.95 9.97 -30.95
N SER A 247 15.24 9.87 -31.28
CA SER A 247 16.14 8.88 -30.68
C SER A 247 16.27 9.09 -29.17
N ASP A 248 16.46 10.34 -28.74
CA ASP A 248 16.60 10.69 -27.32
C ASP A 248 15.33 10.37 -26.53
N ILE A 249 14.15 10.56 -27.12
CA ILE A 249 12.85 10.19 -26.52
C ILE A 249 12.72 8.67 -26.39
N LEU A 250 13.14 7.89 -27.40
CA LEU A 250 13.12 6.43 -27.36
C LEU A 250 14.11 5.86 -26.34
N THR A 251 15.28 6.47 -26.19
CA THR A 251 16.27 6.09 -25.16
C THR A 251 15.76 6.42 -23.77
N ALA A 252 15.08 7.55 -23.57
CA ALA A 252 14.46 7.91 -22.29
C ALA A 252 13.28 7.01 -21.91
N LEU A 253 12.54 6.50 -22.91
CA LEU A 253 11.47 5.52 -22.71
C LEU A 253 11.99 4.07 -22.58
N GLY A 254 13.23 3.81 -23.00
CA GLY A 254 13.82 2.47 -23.08
C GLY A 254 14.53 1.97 -21.81
N THR A 255 14.61 2.75 -20.74
CA THR A 255 15.29 2.30 -19.50
C THR A 255 14.40 1.54 -18.52
N GLU A 256 13.08 1.46 -18.72
CA GLU A 256 12.19 0.68 -17.84
C GLU A 256 11.42 -0.46 -18.55
N PHE A 257 11.53 -0.63 -19.87
CA PHE A 257 10.64 -1.54 -20.61
C PHE A 257 11.31 -2.59 -21.52
N VAL A 258 12.65 -2.65 -21.60
CA VAL A 258 13.35 -3.54 -22.56
C VAL A 258 13.63 -4.95 -22.00
N THR A 259 13.11 -5.33 -20.83
CA THR A 259 13.34 -6.69 -20.30
C THR A 259 12.41 -7.76 -20.86
N ASN A 260 11.39 -7.46 -21.67
CA ASN A 260 10.47 -8.50 -22.15
C ASN A 260 9.94 -8.41 -23.59
N ALA A 261 10.49 -7.54 -24.44
CA ALA A 261 10.14 -7.51 -25.86
C ALA A 261 11.34 -7.94 -26.73
N SER A 262 11.38 -9.24 -27.03
CA SER A 262 12.00 -9.89 -28.20
C SER A 262 13.41 -9.42 -28.60
N SER A 263 14.40 -10.26 -28.27
CA SER A 263 15.77 -10.21 -28.80
C SER A 263 15.85 -10.09 -30.34
N VAL A 264 14.79 -10.45 -31.06
CA VAL A 264 14.71 -10.36 -32.53
C VAL A 264 14.64 -8.91 -33.03
N MET A 265 14.04 -7.97 -32.28
CA MET A 265 13.97 -6.55 -32.70
C MET A 265 15.28 -5.79 -32.49
N LEU A 266 16.09 -6.19 -31.50
CA LEU A 266 17.38 -5.56 -31.21
C LEU A 266 18.44 -5.95 -32.24
N ASP A 267 18.42 -7.19 -32.74
CA ASP A 267 19.33 -7.66 -33.78
C ASP A 267 19.09 -6.97 -35.14
N GLU A 268 17.82 -6.69 -35.50
CA GLU A 268 17.49 -5.91 -36.70
C GLU A 268 17.94 -4.44 -36.57
N LEU A 269 17.80 -3.86 -35.38
CA LEU A 269 18.27 -2.50 -35.08
C LEU A 269 19.80 -2.40 -35.12
N GLN A 270 20.54 -3.38 -34.60
CA GLN A 270 22.00 -3.41 -34.69
C GLN A 270 22.50 -3.67 -36.12
N GLY A 271 21.79 -4.48 -36.90
CA GLY A 271 22.08 -4.70 -38.32
C GLY A 271 21.93 -3.45 -39.19
N MET A 272 21.01 -2.54 -38.84
CA MET A 272 20.78 -1.28 -39.57
C MET A 272 21.85 -0.20 -39.34
N PHE A 273 22.63 -0.28 -38.25
CA PHE A 273 23.73 0.66 -37.94
C PHE A 273 25.14 0.10 -38.15
N GLY A 274 25.28 -1.21 -38.46
CA GLY A 274 26.56 -1.93 -38.52
C GLY A 274 27.25 -2.03 -39.90
N GLY A 275 26.87 -1.24 -40.91
CA GLY A 275 27.42 -1.33 -42.27
C GLY A 275 28.37 -0.19 -42.63
N GLY A 276 29.59 -0.18 -42.10
CA GLY A 276 30.56 0.88 -42.44
C GLY A 276 31.92 0.73 -41.81
N GLY A 277 32.61 -0.38 -42.05
CA GLY A 277 33.94 -0.62 -41.47
C GLY A 277 34.77 -1.69 -42.16
N GLY A 278 34.62 -1.87 -43.47
CA GLY A 278 35.58 -2.66 -44.25
C GLY A 278 36.89 -1.90 -44.41
N LYS A 279 37.86 -2.12 -43.53
CA LYS A 279 39.26 -1.80 -43.83
C LYS A 279 39.80 -2.89 -44.75
N GLY A 280 40.05 -2.52 -46.00
CA GLY A 280 40.72 -3.35 -46.98
C GLY A 280 42.14 -3.70 -46.56
N GLU A 281 42.54 -4.93 -46.88
CA GLU A 281 43.94 -5.29 -47.05
C GLU A 281 44.52 -4.58 -48.29
N SER A 282 45.69 -3.99 -48.15
CA SER A 282 46.64 -3.92 -49.26
C SER A 282 48.07 -3.69 -48.75
N LYS A 283 48.89 -4.73 -48.97
CA LYS A 283 50.35 -4.81 -49.12
C LYS A 283 51.26 -4.36 -47.98
#